data_AF-A0A7K9SCW8-F1
#
_entry.id   AF-A0A7K9SCW8-F1
#
_cell.length_a   1.000
_cell.length_b   1.000
_cell.length_c   1.000
_cell.angle_alpha   90.00
_cell.angle_beta   90.00
_cell.angle_gamma   90.00
#
_symmetry.space_group_name_H-M   'P 1'
#
loop_
_entity.id
_entity.type
_entity.pdbx_description
1 polymer ?
#
loop_
_entity_poly.entity_id
_entity_poly.type
_entity_poly.pdbx_seq_one_letter_code
_entity_poly.pdbx_strand_id
1 'polypeptide(L)'
;LHTFWVEAENYCSVTKPWFASRIAVPLRWYLPGKMSREALNRILLTKGGPPLYSLTEVEAQVVEVLNVLSRFTSVFSCVTPFRPTTLDAFVFGFLAPIYKVCFPRVQLQEHLKQLPNLCRFCDDILTCYFRLTVSGHSPAGQDTADANLQKLTQLVNKESNLIEKMDDNLRRSPQHPPRKLTTLKLAAGGEESSPMSRLSP
;
A
#
# COMPACT_ATOMS: atom_id res chain seq x y z
N LEU A 1 9.05 -9.52 -5.90
CA LEU A 1 7.77 -9.65 -5.14
C LEU A 1 8.02 -9.58 -3.64
N HIS A 2 8.80 -10.51 -3.08
CA HIS A 2 9.17 -10.53 -1.65
C HIS A 2 9.78 -9.20 -1.15
N THR A 3 10.88 -8.75 -1.76
CA THR A 3 11.61 -7.52 -1.38
C THR A 3 10.78 -6.25 -1.40
N PHE A 4 9.76 -6.16 -2.26
CA PHE A 4 8.95 -4.95 -2.44
C PHE A 4 7.71 -4.94 -1.55
N TRP A 5 7.04 -6.08 -1.39
CA TRP A 5 5.67 -6.16 -0.86
C TRP A 5 5.53 -6.99 0.42
N VAL A 6 6.53 -7.80 0.77
CA VAL A 6 6.52 -8.68 1.95
C VAL A 6 7.56 -8.23 2.98
N GLU A 7 8.75 -7.82 2.54
CA GLU A 7 9.77 -7.29 3.42
C GLU A 7 9.29 -6.01 4.11
N ALA A 8 9.18 -6.04 5.44
CA ALA A 8 8.46 -5.02 6.20
C ALA A 8 9.16 -3.66 6.15
N GLU A 9 10.48 -3.65 6.29
CA GLU A 9 11.28 -2.42 6.24
C GLU A 9 11.19 -1.75 4.86
N ASN A 10 11.38 -2.53 3.80
CA ASN A 10 11.33 -2.04 2.42
C ASN A 10 9.91 -1.60 2.02
N TYR A 11 8.88 -2.35 2.43
CA TYR A 11 7.49 -2.03 2.13
C TYR A 11 7.07 -0.73 2.82
N CYS A 12 7.33 -0.58 4.11
CA CYS A 12 6.87 0.58 4.88
C CYS A 12 7.61 1.87 4.50
N SER A 13 8.92 1.80 4.24
CA SER A 13 9.75 2.97 3.97
C SER A 13 9.77 3.39 2.50
N VAL A 14 9.67 2.45 1.56
CA VAL A 14 9.85 2.73 0.13
C VAL A 14 8.58 2.42 -0.65
N THR A 15 8.16 1.15 -0.70
CA THR A 15 7.11 0.72 -1.65
C THR A 15 5.76 1.37 -1.35
N LYS A 16 5.30 1.32 -0.11
CA LYS A 16 3.99 1.86 0.30
C LYS A 16 3.89 3.38 0.03
N PRO A 17 4.79 4.24 0.51
CA PRO A 17 4.69 5.68 0.25
C PRO A 17 4.85 6.01 -1.23
N TRP A 18 5.74 5.30 -1.95
CA TRP A 18 5.94 5.54 -3.38
C TRP A 18 4.69 5.21 -4.20
N PHE A 19 4.06 4.06 -3.97
CA PHE A 19 2.79 3.71 -4.63
C PHE A 19 1.65 4.63 -4.19
N ALA A 20 1.56 4.93 -2.89
CA ALA A 20 0.53 5.79 -2.33
C ALA A 20 0.61 7.24 -2.88
N SER A 21 1.80 7.74 -3.20
CA SER A 21 1.99 9.09 -3.75
C SER A 21 1.41 9.28 -5.15
N ARG A 22 1.31 8.20 -5.94
CA ARG A 22 0.89 8.24 -7.35
C ARG A 22 -0.60 7.94 -7.55
N ILE A 23 -1.33 7.70 -6.47
CA ILE A 23 -2.72 7.26 -6.50
C ILE A 23 -3.57 8.23 -5.68
N ALA A 24 -4.67 8.70 -6.26
CA ALA A 24 -5.63 9.54 -5.54
C ALA A 24 -6.34 8.77 -4.41
N VAL A 25 -6.74 9.50 -3.38
CA VAL A 25 -7.68 8.96 -2.37
C VAL A 25 -9.01 8.60 -3.04
N PRO A 26 -9.72 7.53 -2.61
CA PRO A 26 -9.45 6.66 -1.44
C PRO A 26 -8.54 5.46 -1.73
N LEU A 27 -8.24 5.19 -3.01
CA LEU A 27 -7.54 3.99 -3.44
C LEU A 27 -6.10 3.92 -2.89
N ARG A 28 -5.50 5.08 -2.60
CA ARG A 28 -4.23 5.25 -1.87
C ARG A 28 -4.13 4.41 -0.58
N TRP A 29 -5.20 4.31 0.21
CA TRP A 29 -5.17 3.63 1.51
C TRP A 29 -5.36 2.12 1.38
N TYR A 30 -6.11 1.70 0.38
CA TYR A 30 -6.48 0.30 0.19
C TYR A 30 -5.49 -0.46 -0.71
N LEU A 31 -5.06 0.14 -1.83
CA LEU A 31 -4.35 -0.57 -2.88
C LEU A 31 -3.00 -1.15 -2.45
N PRO A 32 -2.12 -0.40 -1.74
CA PRO A 32 -0.85 -0.96 -1.29
C PRO A 32 -1.04 -2.16 -0.36
N GLY A 33 -2.04 -2.11 0.53
CA GLY A 33 -2.39 -3.21 1.42
C GLY A 33 -2.91 -4.44 0.68
N LYS A 34 -3.78 -4.24 -0.33
CA LYS A 34 -4.26 -5.33 -1.18
C LYS A 34 -3.11 -6.00 -1.94
N MET A 35 -2.22 -5.20 -2.54
CA MET A 35 -1.07 -5.71 -3.30
C MET A 35 -0.08 -6.47 -2.42
N SER A 36 0.17 -5.98 -1.20
CA SER A 36 1.01 -6.70 -0.22
C SER A 36 0.40 -8.05 0.16
N ARG A 37 -0.90 -8.10 0.46
CA ARG A 37 -1.59 -9.36 0.79
C ARG A 37 -1.59 -10.36 -0.37
N GLU A 38 -1.84 -9.88 -1.59
CA GLU A 38 -1.79 -10.71 -2.79
C GLU A 38 -0.38 -11.24 -3.05
N ALA A 39 0.64 -10.40 -2.88
CA ALA A 39 2.03 -10.81 -3.01
C ALA A 39 2.40 -11.95 -2.05
N LEU A 40 1.98 -11.81 -0.79
CA LEU A 40 2.19 -12.83 0.24
C LEU A 40 1.46 -14.13 -0.12
N ASN A 41 0.18 -14.05 -0.50
CA ASN A 41 -0.60 -15.22 -0.93
C ASN A 41 0.06 -15.95 -2.10
N ARG A 42 0.51 -15.23 -3.13
CA ARG A 42 1.17 -15.84 -4.30
C ARG A 42 2.46 -16.55 -3.92
N ILE A 43 3.24 -15.98 -3.00
CA ILE A 43 4.46 -16.63 -2.52
C ILE A 43 4.12 -17.91 -1.76
N LEU A 44 3.13 -17.86 -0.86
CA LEU A 44 2.68 -19.05 -0.11
C LEU A 44 2.12 -20.14 -1.04
N LEU A 45 1.29 -19.77 -2.01
CA LEU A 45 0.65 -20.71 -2.94
C LEU A 45 1.63 -21.34 -3.93
N THR A 46 2.60 -20.59 -4.43
CA THR A 46 3.61 -21.11 -5.37
C THR A 46 4.59 -22.06 -4.68
N LYS A 47 4.70 -21.97 -3.34
CA LYS A 47 5.71 -22.69 -2.55
C LYS A 47 5.15 -23.88 -1.77
N GLY A 48 3.86 -24.20 -1.91
CA GLY A 48 3.31 -25.51 -1.57
C GLY A 48 3.61 -26.00 -0.15
N GLY A 49 3.26 -25.22 0.88
CA GLY A 49 3.35 -25.62 2.29
C GLY A 49 4.61 -25.11 3.02
N PRO A 50 4.59 -25.06 4.38
CA PRO A 50 5.70 -24.54 5.19
C PRO A 50 6.91 -25.47 5.07
N PRO A 51 8.13 -24.90 4.99
CA PRO A 51 8.69 -24.10 6.06
C PRO A 51 8.87 -22.63 5.66
N LEU A 52 8.97 -21.78 6.68
CA LEU A 52 9.48 -20.42 6.55
C LEU A 52 10.91 -20.53 6.03
N TYR A 53 11.09 -20.48 4.71
CA TYR A 53 12.41 -20.32 4.12
C TYR A 53 13.09 -19.16 4.83
N SER A 54 14.29 -19.41 5.34
CA SER A 54 15.11 -18.31 5.84
C SER A 54 15.30 -17.33 4.69
N LEU A 55 15.27 -16.03 4.99
CA LEU A 55 15.50 -14.96 3.99
C LEU A 55 16.69 -15.29 3.09
N THR A 56 17.74 -15.86 3.70
CA THR A 56 18.97 -16.34 3.09
C THR A 56 18.77 -17.38 1.98
N GLU A 57 17.84 -18.32 2.13
CA GLU A 57 17.63 -19.40 1.14
C GLU A 57 16.89 -18.88 -0.10
N VAL A 58 15.92 -17.98 0.10
CA VAL A 58 15.26 -17.27 -1.00
C VAL A 58 16.28 -16.39 -1.73
N GLU A 59 17.14 -15.70 -0.99
CA GLU A 59 18.20 -14.87 -1.56
C GLU A 59 19.19 -15.71 -2.38
N ALA A 60 19.63 -16.86 -1.86
CA ALA A 60 20.53 -17.76 -2.58
C ALA A 60 19.95 -18.21 -3.93
N GLN A 61 18.66 -18.58 -3.95
CA GLN A 61 17.98 -18.99 -5.18
C GLN A 61 17.88 -17.83 -6.19
N VAL A 62 17.60 -16.60 -5.72
CA VAL A 62 17.57 -15.44 -6.62
C VAL A 62 18.98 -15.11 -7.14
N VAL A 63 20.00 -15.19 -6.30
CA VAL A 63 21.41 -14.99 -6.69
C VAL A 63 21.83 -16.02 -7.74
N GLU A 64 21.46 -17.28 -7.58
CA GLU A 64 21.74 -18.33 -8.57
C GLU A 64 21.09 -18.02 -9.92
N VAL A 65 19.81 -17.62 -9.91
CA VAL A 65 19.10 -17.22 -11.13
C VAL A 65 19.77 -16.01 -11.78
N LEU A 66 20.18 -15.00 -11.01
CA LEU A 66 20.89 -13.82 -11.52
C LEU A 66 22.25 -14.19 -12.12
N ASN A 67 22.98 -15.13 -11.52
CA ASN A 67 24.25 -15.63 -12.05
C ASN A 67 24.06 -16.40 -13.36
N VAL A 68 23.03 -17.26 -13.44
CA VAL A 68 22.65 -17.91 -14.70
C VAL A 68 22.30 -16.87 -15.76
N LEU A 69 21.52 -15.86 -15.38
CA LEU A 69 21.14 -14.78 -16.28
C LEU A 69 22.33 -13.98 -16.78
N SER A 70 23.31 -13.69 -15.91
CA SER A 70 24.55 -13.00 -16.27
C SER A 70 25.33 -13.74 -17.35
N ARG A 71 25.44 -15.07 -17.21
CA ARG A 71 26.05 -15.92 -18.25
C ARG A 71 25.23 -15.89 -19.53
N PHE A 72 23.91 -15.97 -19.43
CA PHE A 72 23.01 -15.98 -20.59
C PHE A 72 23.06 -14.66 -21.37
N THR A 73 22.99 -13.51 -20.70
CA THR A 73 23.11 -12.17 -21.30
C THR A 73 24.45 -11.99 -21.99
N SER A 74 25.54 -12.50 -21.39
CA SER A 74 26.88 -12.44 -21.99
C SER A 74 26.95 -13.21 -23.32
N VAL A 75 26.26 -14.36 -23.41
CA VAL A 75 26.18 -15.16 -24.64
C VAL A 75 25.27 -14.49 -25.68
N PHE A 76 24.11 -13.98 -25.29
CA PHE A 76 23.15 -13.33 -26.21
C PHE A 76 23.66 -12.01 -26.78
N SER A 77 24.42 -11.24 -25.99
CA SER A 77 25.05 -10.00 -26.45
C SER A 77 26.15 -10.23 -27.49
N CYS A 78 26.72 -11.44 -27.57
CA CYS A 78 27.71 -11.81 -28.59
C CYS A 78 27.04 -12.16 -29.93
N VAL A 79 25.81 -12.67 -29.90
CA VAL A 79 25.12 -13.23 -31.06
C VAL A 79 24.17 -12.23 -31.74
N THR A 80 23.71 -11.20 -31.03
CA THR A 80 22.63 -10.33 -31.52
C THR A 80 23.06 -8.86 -31.56
N PRO A 81 23.23 -8.23 -32.74
CA PRO A 81 23.48 -6.80 -32.84
C PRO A 81 22.24 -6.03 -32.41
N PHE A 82 22.31 -5.43 -31.21
CA PHE A 82 21.46 -4.36 -30.67
C PHE A 82 19.97 -4.41 -31.06
N ARG A 83 19.30 -5.54 -30.82
CA ARG A 83 17.84 -5.62 -30.99
C ARG A 83 17.22 -6.18 -29.71
N PRO A 84 16.40 -5.40 -28.97
CA PRO A 84 15.84 -5.84 -27.72
C PRO A 84 14.80 -6.93 -28.01
N THR A 85 14.92 -8.04 -27.31
CA THR A 85 13.98 -9.14 -27.36
C THR A 85 12.89 -8.96 -26.31
N THR A 86 11.78 -9.69 -26.44
CA THR A 86 10.76 -9.76 -25.40
C THR A 86 11.31 -10.30 -24.08
N LEU A 87 12.31 -11.19 -24.15
CA LEU A 87 13.04 -11.67 -22.98
C LEU A 87 13.81 -10.54 -22.31
N ASP A 88 14.49 -9.68 -23.07
CA ASP A 88 15.22 -8.53 -22.52
C ASP A 88 14.27 -7.58 -21.77
N ALA A 89 13.08 -7.32 -22.32
CA ALA A 89 12.06 -6.52 -21.65
C ALA A 89 11.55 -7.16 -20.35
N PHE A 90 11.36 -8.48 -20.35
CA PHE A 90 10.95 -9.22 -19.16
C PHE A 90 12.03 -9.18 -18.07
N VAL A 91 13.26 -9.52 -18.42
CA VAL A 91 14.43 -9.46 -17.54
C VAL A 91 14.61 -8.06 -16.98
N PHE A 92 14.61 -7.04 -17.85
CA PHE A 92 14.71 -5.65 -17.46
C PHE A 92 13.61 -5.23 -16.49
N GLY A 93 12.37 -5.67 -16.71
CA GLY A 93 11.23 -5.37 -15.83
C GLY A 93 11.39 -5.86 -14.39
N PHE A 94 12.17 -6.93 -14.17
CA PHE A 94 12.49 -7.41 -12.81
C PHE A 94 13.77 -6.79 -12.26
N LEU A 95 14.81 -6.67 -13.09
CA LEU A 95 16.12 -6.19 -12.64
C LEU A 95 16.14 -4.69 -12.39
N ALA A 96 15.55 -3.88 -13.28
CA ALA A 96 15.63 -2.43 -13.19
C ALA A 96 15.04 -1.86 -11.89
N PRO A 97 13.88 -2.33 -11.39
CA PRO A 97 13.38 -1.90 -10.09
C PRO A 97 14.32 -2.29 -8.93
N ILE A 98 14.91 -3.47 -8.95
CA ILE A 98 15.85 -3.92 -7.88
C ILE A 98 17.14 -3.09 -7.93
N TYR A 99 17.60 -2.75 -9.14
CA TYR A 99 18.83 -2.00 -9.35
C TYR A 99 18.69 -0.50 -9.04
N LYS A 100 17.58 0.14 -9.44
CA LYS A 100 17.39 1.59 -9.31
C LYS A 100 16.72 2.04 -8.01
N VAL A 101 15.93 1.19 -7.35
CA VAL A 101 15.25 1.57 -6.10
C VAL A 101 16.22 1.48 -4.93
N CYS A 102 16.33 2.55 -4.14
CA CYS A 102 17.14 2.56 -2.92
C CYS A 102 16.37 1.88 -1.79
N PHE A 103 16.62 0.59 -1.55
CA PHE A 103 16.03 -0.14 -0.43
C PHE A 103 16.85 0.03 0.85
N PRO A 104 16.21 0.10 2.03
CA PRO A 104 16.91 -0.01 3.31
C PRO A 104 17.64 -1.34 3.48
N ARG A 105 16.99 -2.46 3.10
CA ARG A 105 17.65 -3.77 3.02
C ARG A 105 18.20 -4.01 1.64
N VAL A 106 19.53 -4.04 1.55
CA VAL A 106 20.29 -4.02 0.30
C VAL A 106 20.93 -5.35 -0.09
N GLN A 107 20.76 -6.44 0.68
CA GLN A 107 21.43 -7.74 0.43
C GLN A 107 21.35 -8.20 -1.04
N LEU A 108 20.14 -8.27 -1.60
CA LEU A 108 19.95 -8.65 -3.00
C LEU A 108 20.50 -7.61 -3.99
N GLN A 109 20.41 -6.33 -3.65
CA GLN A 109 20.91 -5.24 -4.50
C GLN A 109 22.44 -5.22 -4.55
N GLU A 110 23.12 -5.52 -3.43
CA GLU A 110 24.57 -5.63 -3.35
C GLU A 110 25.07 -6.78 -4.22
N HIS A 111 24.46 -7.96 -4.13
CA HIS A 111 24.79 -9.08 -5.02
C HIS A 111 24.56 -8.75 -6.50
N LEU A 112 23.49 -8.01 -6.83
CA LEU A 112 23.25 -7.57 -8.21
C LEU A 112 24.33 -6.57 -8.68
N LYS A 113 24.80 -5.67 -7.81
CA LYS A 113 25.90 -4.73 -8.11
C LYS A 113 27.24 -5.44 -8.34
N GLN A 114 27.45 -6.62 -7.75
CA GLN A 114 28.62 -7.46 -8.04
C GLN A 114 28.62 -8.06 -9.45
N LEU A 115 27.50 -7.98 -10.17
CA LEU A 115 27.35 -8.47 -11.55
C LEU A 115 27.36 -7.28 -12.54
N PRO A 116 28.55 -6.83 -13.00
CA PRO A 116 28.65 -5.63 -13.85
C PRO A 116 27.96 -5.82 -15.21
N ASN A 117 27.89 -7.04 -15.74
CA ASN A 117 27.23 -7.34 -17.00
C ASN A 117 25.72 -7.03 -16.95
N LEU A 118 25.07 -7.38 -15.84
CA LEU A 118 23.66 -7.09 -15.61
C LEU A 118 23.40 -5.61 -15.37
N CYS A 119 24.30 -4.94 -14.63
CA CYS A 119 24.22 -3.50 -14.42
C CYS A 119 24.33 -2.74 -15.75
N ARG A 120 25.34 -3.09 -16.57
CA ARG A 120 25.52 -2.53 -17.91
C ARG A 120 24.33 -2.79 -18.81
N PHE A 121 23.81 -4.02 -18.82
CA PHE A 121 22.58 -4.35 -19.55
C PHE A 121 21.40 -3.45 -19.14
N CYS A 122 21.18 -3.23 -17.85
CA CYS A 122 20.12 -2.35 -17.37
C CYS A 122 20.35 -0.89 -17.78
N ASP A 123 21.58 -0.40 -17.65
CA ASP A 123 21.93 0.98 -18.03
C ASP A 123 21.87 1.20 -19.54
N ASP A 124 22.27 0.21 -20.35
CA ASP A 124 22.18 0.25 -21.81
C ASP A 124 20.72 0.32 -22.26
N ILE A 125 19.82 -0.49 -21.67
CA ILE A 125 18.39 -0.43 -21.97
C ILE A 125 17.78 0.91 -21.53
N LEU A 126 18.07 1.37 -20.31
CA LEU A 126 17.61 2.67 -19.82
C LEU A 126 18.06 3.80 -20.73
N THR A 127 19.32 3.74 -21.14
CA THR A 127 19.94 4.74 -22.00
C THR A 127 19.36 4.70 -23.41
N CYS A 128 19.06 3.53 -23.96
CA CYS A 128 18.64 3.45 -25.35
C CYS A 128 17.13 3.63 -25.54
N TYR A 129 16.31 3.27 -24.54
CA TYR A 129 14.85 3.29 -24.65
C TYR A 129 14.18 4.29 -23.70
N PHE A 130 14.84 4.68 -22.61
CA PHE A 130 14.27 5.56 -21.58
C PHE A 130 15.03 6.89 -21.42
N ARG A 131 15.92 7.24 -22.37
CA ARG A 131 16.57 8.56 -22.45
C ARG A 131 15.47 9.64 -22.52
N LEU A 132 15.25 10.30 -21.38
CA LEU A 132 14.40 11.47 -21.11
C LEU A 132 12.89 11.23 -20.86
N THR A 133 12.57 10.91 -19.60
CA THR A 133 11.48 11.59 -18.87
C THR A 133 11.97 12.28 -17.59
N VAL A 134 13.27 12.65 -17.53
CA VAL A 134 13.85 13.56 -16.52
C VAL A 134 13.68 15.05 -16.91
N SER A 135 12.72 15.36 -17.81
CA SER A 135 12.32 16.75 -18.13
C SER A 135 10.79 16.93 -18.12
N GLY A 136 10.05 16.04 -17.46
CA GLY A 136 8.60 16.02 -17.52
C GLY A 136 7.92 15.82 -16.17
N HIS A 137 8.39 16.50 -15.11
CA HIS A 137 7.42 16.91 -14.08
C HIS A 137 6.53 17.94 -14.76
N SER A 138 5.41 17.50 -15.35
CA SER A 138 4.32 18.41 -15.67
C SER A 138 3.70 18.82 -14.34
N PRO A 139 3.78 20.10 -13.92
CA PRO A 139 3.26 20.57 -12.64
C PRO A 139 1.72 20.53 -12.56
N ALA A 140 1.03 20.18 -13.65
CA ALA A 140 -0.42 20.26 -13.77
C ALA A 140 -1.21 19.43 -12.73
N GLY A 141 -0.60 18.40 -12.12
CA GLY A 141 -1.25 17.56 -11.10
C GLY A 141 -0.95 17.93 -9.64
N GLN A 142 0.15 18.64 -9.38
CA GLN A 142 0.57 18.99 -8.01
C GLN A 142 -0.24 20.19 -7.51
N ASP A 143 -0.37 21.23 -8.35
CA ASP A 143 -1.11 22.45 -8.01
C ASP A 143 -2.59 22.19 -7.75
N THR A 144 -3.19 21.23 -8.46
CA THR A 144 -4.58 20.82 -8.24
C THR A 144 -4.76 20.02 -6.95
N ALA A 145 -3.79 19.18 -6.57
CA ALA A 145 -3.81 18.47 -5.30
C ALA A 145 -3.67 19.44 -4.12
N ASP A 146 -2.78 20.42 -4.23
CA ASP A 146 -2.57 21.46 -3.20
C ASP A 146 -3.79 22.39 -3.08
N ALA A 147 -4.40 22.79 -4.21
CA ALA A 147 -5.64 23.58 -4.20
C ALA A 147 -6.82 22.82 -3.55
N ASN A 148 -6.92 21.50 -3.80
CA ASN A 148 -7.95 20.68 -3.17
C ASN A 148 -7.69 20.49 -1.67
N LEU A 149 -6.43 20.35 -1.26
CA LEU A 149 -6.07 20.26 0.16
C LEU A 149 -6.40 21.57 0.89
N GLN A 150 -6.10 22.72 0.29
CA GLN A 150 -6.49 24.02 0.82
C GLN A 150 -8.01 24.16 0.95
N LYS A 151 -8.77 23.73 -0.06
CA LYS A 151 -10.25 23.73 0.01
C LYS A 151 -10.76 22.84 1.15
N LEU A 152 -10.17 21.66 1.35
CA LEU A 152 -10.53 20.78 2.46
C LEU A 152 -10.22 21.41 3.82
N THR A 153 -9.04 22.01 3.99
CA THR A 153 -8.68 22.75 5.21
C THR A 153 -9.66 23.90 5.47
N GLN A 154 -10.07 24.62 4.43
CA GLN A 154 -11.03 25.71 4.54
C GLN A 154 -12.42 25.20 4.95
N LEU A 155 -12.84 24.06 4.42
CA LEU A 155 -14.12 23.44 4.75
C LEU A 155 -14.16 22.96 6.20
N VAL A 156 -13.09 22.30 6.66
CA VAL A 156 -12.96 21.84 8.05
C VAL A 156 -13.00 23.04 9.02
N ASN A 157 -12.26 24.11 8.74
CA ASN A 157 -12.31 25.32 9.56
C ASN A 157 -13.71 25.97 9.58
N LYS A 158 -14.41 25.95 8.45
CA LYS A 158 -15.78 26.48 8.35
C LYS A 158 -16.77 25.65 9.17
N GLU A 159 -16.68 24.32 9.10
CA GLU A 159 -17.50 23.41 9.91
C GLU A 159 -17.21 23.58 11.40
N SER A 160 -15.94 23.68 11.81
CA SER A 160 -15.59 23.94 13.22
C SER A 160 -16.21 25.24 13.74
N ASN A 161 -16.19 26.32 12.93
CA ASN A 161 -16.79 27.58 13.31
C ASN A 161 -18.33 27.50 13.42
N LEU A 162 -18.98 26.76 12.52
CA LEU A 162 -20.43 26.54 12.58
C LEU A 162 -20.84 25.74 13.81
N ILE A 163 -20.08 24.72 14.18
CA ILE A 163 -20.32 23.91 15.38
C ILE A 163 -20.17 24.77 16.64
N GLU A 164 -19.11 25.56 16.73
CA GLU A 164 -18.88 26.49 17.85
C GLU A 164 -20.03 27.50 17.98
N LYS A 165 -20.49 28.05 16.85
CA LYS A 165 -21.60 29.02 16.81
C LYS A 165 -22.95 28.40 17.16
N MET A 166 -23.14 27.11 16.86
CA MET A 166 -24.33 26.36 17.24
C MET A 166 -24.31 26.02 18.73
N ASP A 167 -23.16 25.65 19.29
CA ASP A 167 -22.97 25.44 20.74
C ASP A 167 -23.23 26.73 21.53
N ASP A 168 -22.71 27.86 21.06
CA ASP A 168 -22.97 29.18 21.66
C ASP A 168 -24.45 29.58 21.60
N ASN A 169 -25.15 29.28 20.50
CA ASN A 169 -26.58 29.51 20.39
C ASN A 169 -27.38 28.61 21.34
N LEU A 170 -26.99 27.34 21.49
CA LEU A 170 -27.61 26.44 22.46
C LEU A 170 -27.40 26.92 23.90
N ARG A 171 -26.21 27.42 24.24
CA ARG A 171 -25.91 27.98 25.57
C ARG A 171 -26.67 29.27 25.87
N ARG A 172 -26.97 30.07 24.83
CA ARG A 172 -27.74 31.32 24.95
C ARG A 172 -29.24 31.14 24.79
N SER A 173 -29.71 29.93 24.50
CA SER A 173 -31.14 29.64 24.35
C SER A 173 -31.85 29.82 25.70
N PRO A 174 -33.01 30.49 25.76
CA PRO A 174 -33.74 30.70 27.01
C PRO A 174 -34.11 29.35 27.62
N GLN A 175 -33.66 29.08 28.84
CA GLN A 175 -34.08 27.87 29.54
C GLN A 175 -35.59 27.94 29.82
N HIS A 176 -36.35 27.02 29.24
CA HIS A 176 -37.73 26.81 29.63
C HIS A 176 -37.79 26.25 31.06
N PRO A 177 -38.69 26.75 31.92
CA PRO A 177 -38.85 26.22 33.27
C PRO A 177 -39.27 24.74 33.20
N PRO A 178 -38.85 23.91 34.17
CA PRO A 178 -39.10 22.48 34.13
C PRO A 178 -40.61 22.20 34.19
N ARG A 179 -41.13 21.53 33.15
CA ARG A 179 -42.47 20.95 33.17
C ARG A 179 -42.50 19.86 34.24
N LYS A 180 -43.26 20.09 35.31
CA LYS A 180 -43.56 19.09 36.34
C LYS A 180 -44.26 17.90 35.68
N LEU A 181 -43.60 16.74 35.63
CA LEU A 181 -44.27 15.49 35.32
C LEU A 181 -45.25 15.16 36.47
N THR A 182 -46.55 15.21 36.18
CA THR A 182 -47.58 14.62 37.02
C THR A 182 -47.45 13.11 36.99
N THR A 183 -47.00 12.53 38.10
CA THR A 183 -47.01 11.10 38.40
C THR A 183 -48.45 10.58 38.39
N LEU A 184 -48.82 9.78 37.37
CA LEU A 184 -50.03 8.96 37.42
C LEU A 184 -49.76 7.77 38.36
N LYS A 185 -50.46 7.79 39.48
CA LYS A 185 -50.48 6.77 40.53
C LYS A 185 -51.35 5.60 40.06
N LEU A 186 -50.75 4.46 39.71
CA LEU A 186 -51.49 3.21 39.49
C LEU A 186 -51.57 2.46 40.83
N ALA A 187 -52.78 2.23 41.30
CA ALA A 187 -53.09 1.59 42.57
C ALA A 187 -52.90 0.07 42.53
N ALA A 188 -52.63 -0.50 43.71
CA ALA A 188 -52.41 -1.91 43.98
C ALA A 188 -53.70 -2.73 44.15
N GLY A 189 -53.60 -4.03 43.83
CA GLY A 189 -54.46 -5.15 44.23
C GLY A 189 -53.92 -6.40 43.52
N GLY A 190 -53.32 -7.40 44.18
CA GLY A 190 -53.99 -8.47 44.95
C GLY A 190 -54.73 -9.41 43.96
N GLU A 191 -54.50 -10.70 43.79
CA GLU A 191 -53.99 -11.80 44.61
C GLU A 191 -53.59 -13.00 43.71
N GLU A 192 -52.67 -13.82 44.23
CA GLU A 192 -52.57 -15.29 44.20
C GLU A 192 -53.13 -16.14 43.03
N SER A 193 -52.24 -16.90 42.35
CA SER A 193 -52.32 -18.38 42.23
C SER A 193 -51.28 -18.93 41.23
N SER A 194 -50.45 -19.85 41.71
CA SER A 194 -49.73 -20.89 40.94
C SER A 194 -50.52 -22.21 41.11
N PRO A 195 -50.30 -23.33 40.36
CA PRO A 195 -49.01 -23.76 39.80
C PRO A 195 -48.99 -24.60 38.49
N MET A 196 -47.76 -24.88 38.06
CA MET A 196 -47.25 -26.10 37.42
C MET A 196 -47.55 -26.47 35.95
N SER A 197 -46.41 -26.71 35.27
CA SER A 197 -46.08 -27.87 34.41
C SER A 197 -46.12 -27.77 32.87
N ARG A 198 -44.89 -27.84 32.32
CA ARG A 198 -44.37 -28.67 31.21
C ARG A 198 -44.67 -28.34 29.72
N LEU A 199 -43.54 -28.46 29.01
CA LEU A 199 -43.29 -29.02 27.66
C LEU A 199 -43.31 -28.07 26.44
N SER A 200 -42.11 -27.95 25.85
CA SER A 200 -41.78 -27.62 24.46
C SER A 200 -42.43 -28.60 23.46
N PRO A 201 -42.35 -28.41 22.12
CA PRO A 201 -41.13 -28.14 21.34
C PRO A 201 -40.95 -26.69 20.86
#